data_AF-A0AAV6DKW9-F1
#
_entry.id   AF-A0AAV6DKW9-F1
#
_cell.length_a   1.000
_cell.length_b   1.000
_cell.length_c   1.000
_cell.angle_alpha   90.00
_cell.angle_beta   90.00
_cell.angle_gamma   90.00
#
_symmetry.space_group_name_H-M   'P 1'
#
loop_
_entity.id
_entity.type
_entity.pdbx_description
1 polymer ?
#
loop_
_entity_poly.entity_id
_entity_poly.type
_entity_poly.pdbx_seq_one_letter_code
_entity_poly.pdbx_strand_id
1 'polypeptide(L)'
;MTFKGDGFEKPVVARFDVPHASSDGAAVLLKGIDTQLGLTKRLAACLGDARQPGKVRHQTVELLRQRVFGLACGYADCNDAARLANDAIHKLLVERDPIAGPALTSQPTLSRFENTVGWRELLTMGHRLADTVIERHRRRLKGRARASPSTSIPPTTRPTDSRSSRSSTATTTRGAICRW
;
A
#
# COMPACT_ATOMS: atom_id res chain seq x y z
N MET A 1 -30.98 -14.01 7.83
CA MET A 1 -30.46 -15.31 8.27
C MET A 1 -30.94 -15.57 9.69
N THR A 2 -31.44 -16.77 9.99
CA THR A 2 -32.00 -17.10 11.31
C THR A 2 -31.19 -18.22 11.93
N PHE A 3 -30.64 -17.96 13.12
CA PHE A 3 -29.87 -18.94 13.89
C PHE A 3 -30.74 -19.49 15.02
N LYS A 4 -30.80 -20.81 15.13
CA LYS A 4 -31.40 -21.52 16.26
C LYS A 4 -30.31 -22.36 16.89
N GLY A 5 -30.10 -22.20 18.20
CA GLY A 5 -29.13 -22.97 18.97
C GLY A 5 -29.65 -23.22 20.38
N ASP A 6 -29.19 -24.32 20.99
CA ASP A 6 -29.69 -24.86 22.27
C ASP A 6 -29.44 -23.94 23.49
N GLY A 7 -28.85 -22.76 23.28
CA GLY A 7 -28.60 -21.73 24.29
C GLY A 7 -29.40 -20.43 24.12
N PHE A 8 -30.29 -20.33 23.14
CA PHE A 8 -31.13 -19.14 22.93
C PHE A 8 -32.62 -19.48 22.99
N GLU A 9 -33.35 -18.95 23.96
CA GLU A 9 -34.81 -19.12 24.07
C GLU A 9 -35.58 -18.51 22.89
N LYS A 10 -34.97 -17.56 22.16
CA LYS A 10 -35.56 -16.91 20.99
C LYS A 10 -34.60 -17.00 19.80
N PRO A 11 -35.12 -17.21 18.58
CA PRO A 11 -34.28 -17.26 17.38
C PRO A 11 -33.60 -15.90 17.15
N VAL A 12 -32.28 -15.94 16.93
CA VAL A 12 -31.52 -14.74 16.56
C VAL A 12 -31.67 -14.53 15.05
N VAL A 13 -32.23 -13.37 14.67
CA VAL A 13 -32.44 -13.00 13.27
C VAL A 13 -31.45 -11.91 12.88
N ALA A 14 -30.49 -12.24 12.03
CA ALA A 14 -29.61 -11.26 11.39
C ALA A 14 -30.24 -10.82 10.05
N ARG A 15 -30.56 -9.53 9.91
CA ARG A 15 -31.00 -8.93 8.64
C ARG A 15 -29.90 -8.01 8.14
N PHE A 16 -29.53 -8.18 6.88
CA PHE A 16 -28.60 -7.32 6.15
C PHE A 16 -29.39 -6.55 5.09
N ASP A 17 -30.35 -5.75 5.55
CA ASP A 17 -31.32 -5.00 4.74
C ASP A 17 -30.97 -3.52 4.62
N VAL A 18 -29.80 -3.11 5.14
CA VAL A 18 -29.28 -1.77 4.96
C VAL A 18 -28.92 -1.57 3.48
N PRO A 19 -29.55 -0.61 2.78
CA PRO A 19 -29.22 -0.34 1.39
C PRO A 19 -27.77 0.11 1.28
N HIS A 20 -27.10 -0.30 0.21
CA HIS A 20 -25.69 0.06 -0.06
C HIS A 20 -24.68 -0.41 1.01
N ALA A 21 -25.02 -1.43 1.80
CA ALA A 21 -24.07 -2.09 2.69
C ALA A 21 -22.94 -2.77 1.90
N SER A 22 -21.73 -2.72 2.45
CA SER A 22 -20.54 -3.37 1.88
C SER A 22 -19.72 -4.03 2.97
N SER A 23 -19.19 -5.21 2.67
CA SER A 23 -18.25 -5.93 3.54
C SER A 23 -16.83 -5.37 3.48
N ASP A 24 -16.53 -4.55 2.47
CA ASP A 24 -15.18 -4.05 2.18
C ASP A 24 -14.93 -2.66 2.76
N GLY A 25 -15.64 -2.27 3.82
CA GLY A 25 -15.56 -0.92 4.40
C GLY A 25 -14.14 -0.46 4.76
N ALA A 26 -13.25 -1.38 5.15
CA ALA A 26 -11.86 -1.06 5.45
C ALA A 26 -11.02 -0.64 4.22
N ALA A 27 -11.49 -0.94 3.00
CA ALA A 27 -10.78 -0.59 1.76
C ALA A 27 -10.62 0.92 1.56
N VAL A 28 -11.45 1.74 2.21
CA VAL A 28 -11.29 3.21 2.22
C VAL A 28 -9.93 3.66 2.78
N LEU A 29 -9.32 2.87 3.67
CA LEU A 29 -7.98 3.13 4.18
C LEU A 29 -6.92 2.91 3.07
N LEU A 30 -7.10 1.87 2.24
CA LEU A 30 -6.25 1.64 1.07
C LEU A 30 -6.36 2.82 0.09
N LYS A 31 -7.57 3.33 -0.13
CA LYS A 31 -7.79 4.53 -0.94
C LYS A 31 -7.12 5.77 -0.34
N GLY A 32 -7.18 5.94 0.97
CA GLY A 32 -6.48 7.02 1.67
C GLY A 32 -4.96 6.97 1.43
N ILE A 33 -4.38 5.78 1.54
CA ILE A 33 -2.95 5.55 1.26
C ILE A 33 -2.63 5.82 -0.21
N ASP A 34 -3.41 5.30 -1.15
CA ASP A 34 -3.24 5.56 -2.59
C ASP A 34 -3.31 7.06 -2.89
N THR A 35 -4.23 7.79 -2.26
CA THR A 35 -4.39 9.23 -2.45
C THR A 35 -3.16 9.99 -1.97
N GLN A 36 -2.56 9.59 -0.84
CA GLN A 36 -1.32 10.18 -0.33
C GLN A 36 -0.09 9.86 -1.20
N LEU A 37 -0.03 8.66 -1.77
CA LEU A 37 1.11 8.21 -2.58
C LEU A 37 0.98 8.58 -4.06
N GLY A 38 -0.25 8.80 -4.54
CA GLY A 38 -0.58 8.90 -5.96
C GLY A 38 -0.24 7.63 -6.73
N LEU A 39 -0.18 6.47 -6.08
CA LEU A 39 0.43 5.26 -6.64
C LEU A 39 -0.30 4.78 -7.90
N THR A 40 -1.61 4.55 -7.81
CA THR A 40 -2.41 4.07 -8.94
C THR A 40 -2.42 5.05 -10.11
N LYS A 41 -2.40 6.36 -9.84
CA LYS A 41 -2.27 7.39 -10.89
C LYS A 41 -0.93 7.29 -11.62
N ARG A 42 0.17 7.14 -10.87
CA ARG A 42 1.53 7.00 -11.44
C ARG A 42 1.69 5.71 -12.24
N LEU A 43 1.09 4.63 -11.76
CA LEU A 43 1.07 3.34 -12.46
C LEU A 43 0.22 3.42 -13.73
N ALA A 44 -0.98 4.00 -13.67
CA ALA A 44 -1.85 4.17 -14.83
C ALA A 44 -1.21 5.05 -15.91
N ALA A 45 -0.41 6.06 -15.53
CA ALA A 45 0.33 6.90 -16.47
C ALA A 45 1.42 6.14 -17.26
N CYS A 46 1.78 4.93 -16.84
CA CYS A 46 2.71 4.07 -17.59
C CYS A 46 2.01 3.26 -18.68
N LEU A 47 0.68 3.21 -18.67
CA LEU A 47 -0.13 2.40 -19.57
C LEU A 47 -0.59 3.25 -20.76
N GLY A 48 -0.26 2.83 -21.97
CA GLY A 48 -0.81 3.44 -23.17
C GLY A 48 -2.29 3.07 -23.33
N ASP A 49 -3.14 4.06 -23.67
CA ASP A 49 -4.53 3.78 -24.04
C ASP A 49 -4.72 3.98 -25.54
N ALA A 50 -4.69 2.88 -26.28
CA ALA A 50 -4.92 2.87 -27.73
C ALA A 50 -6.41 2.91 -28.11
N ARG A 51 -7.32 2.90 -27.13
CA ARG A 51 -8.77 2.92 -27.39
C ARG A 51 -9.18 4.30 -27.92
N GLN A 52 -10.20 4.32 -28.77
CA GLN A 52 -10.76 5.56 -29.28
C GLN A 52 -11.36 6.40 -28.12
N PRO A 53 -10.87 7.63 -27.85
CA PRO A 53 -11.25 8.39 -26.65
C PRO A 53 -12.76 8.59 -26.48
N GLY A 54 -13.50 8.86 -27.57
CA GLY A 54 -14.95 9.04 -27.53
C GLY A 54 -15.77 7.78 -27.19
N LYS A 55 -15.14 6.61 -27.12
CA LYS A 55 -15.76 5.33 -26.74
C LYS A 55 -15.28 4.82 -25.37
N VAL A 56 -14.41 5.56 -24.70
CA VAL A 56 -13.89 5.17 -23.38
C VAL A 56 -14.89 5.56 -22.29
N ARG A 57 -15.65 4.57 -21.81
CA ARG A 57 -16.54 4.72 -20.64
C ARG A 57 -15.79 4.59 -19.30
N HIS A 58 -14.70 3.83 -19.30
CA HIS A 58 -13.91 3.53 -18.10
C HIS A 58 -12.45 3.84 -18.36
N GLN A 59 -11.95 4.85 -17.63
CA GLN A 59 -10.58 5.30 -17.76
C GLN A 59 -9.60 4.23 -17.31
N THR A 60 -8.40 4.23 -17.88
CA THR A 60 -7.34 3.28 -17.51
C THR A 60 -7.03 3.28 -16.02
N VAL A 61 -7.05 4.45 -15.38
CA VAL A 61 -6.87 4.57 -13.93
C VAL A 61 -8.01 3.95 -13.12
N GLU A 62 -9.25 4.01 -13.62
CA GLU A 62 -10.40 3.36 -12.97
C GLU A 62 -10.30 1.85 -13.05
N LEU A 63 -9.96 1.31 -14.22
CA LEU A 63 -9.73 -0.13 -14.45
C LEU A 63 -8.61 -0.65 -13.54
N LEU A 64 -7.49 0.06 -13.50
CA LEU A 64 -6.35 -0.30 -12.66
C LEU A 64 -6.72 -0.27 -11.18
N ARG A 65 -7.41 0.77 -10.71
CA ARG A 65 -7.85 0.87 -9.31
C ARG A 65 -8.83 -0.23 -8.94
N GLN A 66 -9.81 -0.51 -9.80
CA GLN A 66 -10.76 -1.59 -9.59
C GLN A 66 -10.04 -2.93 -9.37
N ARG A 67 -8.97 -3.19 -10.14
CA ARG A 67 -8.15 -4.41 -9.96
C ARG A 67 -7.26 -4.38 -8.74
N VAL A 68 -6.51 -3.32 -8.53
CA VAL A 68 -5.59 -3.21 -7.38
C VAL A 68 -6.35 -3.33 -6.06
N PHE A 69 -7.48 -2.64 -5.93
CA PHE A 69 -8.29 -2.72 -4.72
C PHE A 69 -9.05 -4.04 -4.61
N GLY A 70 -9.54 -4.59 -5.73
CA GLY A 70 -10.13 -5.93 -5.74
C GLY A 70 -9.17 -7.00 -5.21
N LEU A 71 -7.92 -6.99 -5.71
CA LEU A 71 -6.86 -7.88 -5.24
C LEU A 71 -6.55 -7.69 -3.75
N ALA A 72 -6.47 -6.44 -3.28
CA ALA A 72 -6.21 -6.13 -1.87
C ALA A 72 -7.36 -6.57 -0.94
N CYS A 73 -8.59 -6.61 -1.45
CA CYS A 73 -9.77 -7.13 -0.74
C CYS A 73 -9.95 -8.65 -0.87
N GLY A 74 -9.08 -9.36 -1.61
CA GLY A 74 -9.12 -10.82 -1.76
C GLY A 74 -9.82 -11.34 -3.03
N TYR A 75 -10.20 -10.46 -3.97
CA TYR A 75 -10.91 -10.83 -5.20
C TYR A 75 -9.95 -11.05 -6.39
N ALA A 76 -9.31 -12.22 -6.43
CA ALA A 76 -8.25 -12.51 -7.39
C ALA A 76 -8.74 -12.81 -8.82
N ASP A 77 -9.80 -13.60 -8.95
CA ASP A 77 -10.28 -14.28 -10.18
C ASP A 77 -11.25 -13.44 -11.04
N CYS A 78 -11.47 -12.16 -10.70
CA CYS A 78 -12.36 -11.22 -11.39
C CYS A 78 -13.85 -11.63 -11.49
N ASN A 79 -14.26 -12.83 -11.04
CA ASN A 79 -15.66 -13.27 -11.15
C ASN A 79 -16.61 -12.40 -10.29
N ASP A 80 -16.10 -11.87 -9.18
CA ASP A 80 -16.79 -10.94 -8.30
C ASP A 80 -16.98 -9.55 -8.93
N ALA A 81 -16.32 -9.23 -10.05
CA ALA A 81 -16.39 -7.90 -10.63
C ALA A 81 -17.84 -7.47 -10.97
N ALA A 82 -18.70 -8.41 -11.41
CA ALA A 82 -20.10 -8.12 -11.67
C ALA A 82 -20.88 -7.78 -10.39
N ARG A 83 -20.61 -8.50 -9.29
CA ARG A 83 -21.21 -8.26 -7.98
C ARG A 83 -20.73 -6.93 -7.39
N LEU A 84 -19.42 -6.69 -7.44
CA LEU A 84 -18.77 -5.49 -6.91
C LEU A 84 -19.02 -4.25 -7.75
N ALA A 85 -19.48 -4.38 -9.00
CA ALA A 85 -19.72 -3.23 -9.87
C ALA A 85 -20.73 -2.23 -9.31
N ASN A 86 -21.67 -2.68 -8.48
CA ASN A 86 -22.67 -1.85 -7.83
C ASN A 86 -22.38 -1.58 -6.35
N ASP A 87 -21.29 -2.13 -5.81
CA ASP A 87 -20.92 -1.93 -4.42
C ASP A 87 -20.50 -0.47 -4.17
N ALA A 88 -21.09 0.14 -3.13
CA ALA A 88 -20.90 1.55 -2.83
C ALA A 88 -19.45 1.87 -2.44
N ILE A 89 -18.78 0.98 -1.70
CA ILE A 89 -17.38 1.17 -1.34
C ILE A 89 -16.51 1.04 -2.59
N HIS A 90 -16.70 0.02 -3.42
CA HIS A 90 -15.88 -0.13 -4.64
C HIS A 90 -16.04 1.05 -5.60
N LYS A 91 -17.25 1.62 -5.74
CA LYS A 91 -17.46 2.88 -6.47
C LYS A 91 -16.67 4.04 -5.87
N LEU A 92 -16.71 4.18 -4.54
CA LEU A 92 -15.96 5.21 -3.83
C LEU A 92 -14.44 5.08 -4.05
N LEU A 93 -13.88 3.85 -4.03
CA LEU A 93 -12.45 3.60 -4.23
C LEU A 93 -11.94 4.11 -5.58
N VAL A 94 -12.78 4.05 -6.61
CA VAL A 94 -12.43 4.51 -7.97
C VAL A 94 -12.84 5.95 -8.25
N GLU A 95 -13.20 6.75 -7.23
CA GLU A 95 -13.65 8.15 -7.35
C GLU A 95 -14.98 8.30 -8.10
N ARG A 96 -15.89 7.33 -7.97
CA ARG A 96 -17.27 7.44 -8.43
C ARG A 96 -18.22 7.70 -7.28
N ASP A 97 -19.35 8.30 -7.61
CA ASP A 97 -20.44 8.45 -6.65
C ASP A 97 -20.91 7.07 -6.15
N PRO A 98 -20.92 6.82 -4.84
CA PRO A 98 -21.23 5.51 -4.27
C PRO A 98 -22.69 5.08 -4.46
N ILE A 99 -23.61 6.04 -4.61
CA ILE A 99 -25.05 5.81 -4.66
C ILE A 99 -25.55 5.88 -6.10
N ALA A 100 -25.42 7.06 -6.72
CA ALA A 100 -25.93 7.36 -8.06
C ALA A 100 -24.90 7.10 -9.17
N GLY A 101 -23.63 6.86 -8.82
CA GLY A 101 -22.58 6.67 -9.81
C GLY A 101 -22.78 5.42 -10.67
N PRO A 102 -22.34 5.46 -11.94
CA PRO A 102 -22.48 4.34 -12.85
C PRO A 102 -21.70 3.12 -12.35
N ALA A 103 -22.25 1.94 -12.61
CA ALA A 103 -21.62 0.67 -12.28
C ALA A 103 -20.17 0.59 -12.80
N LEU A 104 -19.31 -0.08 -12.03
CA LEU A 104 -17.93 -0.36 -12.44
C LEU A 104 -17.88 -1.35 -13.60
N THR A 105 -16.67 -1.69 -13.99
CA THR A 105 -16.46 -2.52 -15.17
C THR A 105 -16.77 -3.96 -14.89
N SER A 106 -17.23 -4.65 -15.93
CA SER A 106 -17.51 -6.08 -15.88
C SER A 106 -16.22 -6.90 -15.98
N GLN A 107 -16.28 -8.17 -15.57
CA GLN A 107 -15.20 -9.15 -15.70
C GLN A 107 -14.55 -9.18 -17.10
N PRO A 108 -15.28 -9.25 -18.23
CA PRO A 108 -14.63 -9.32 -19.55
C PRO A 108 -13.90 -8.03 -19.93
N THR A 109 -14.33 -6.87 -19.41
CA THR A 109 -13.63 -5.60 -19.62
C THR A 109 -12.29 -5.60 -18.89
N LEU A 110 -12.27 -6.07 -17.64
CA LEU A 110 -11.05 -6.20 -16.84
C LEU A 110 -10.07 -7.20 -17.45
N SER A 111 -10.58 -8.36 -17.89
CA SER A 111 -9.77 -9.38 -18.54
C SER A 111 -9.08 -8.84 -19.80
N ARG A 112 -9.81 -8.14 -20.68
CA ARG A 112 -9.21 -7.50 -21.86
C ARG A 112 -8.16 -6.46 -21.48
N PHE A 113 -8.44 -5.64 -20.47
CA PHE A 113 -7.50 -4.65 -19.98
C PHE A 113 -6.20 -5.29 -19.51
N GLU A 114 -6.27 -6.31 -18.65
CA GLU A 114 -5.09 -7.05 -18.16
C GLU A 114 -4.27 -7.66 -19.29
N ASN A 115 -4.94 -8.24 -20.31
CA ASN A 115 -4.29 -8.87 -21.45
C ASN A 115 -3.77 -7.87 -22.51
N THR A 116 -4.11 -6.57 -22.40
CA THR A 116 -3.59 -5.53 -23.31
C THR A 116 -2.23 -5.01 -22.88
N VAL A 117 -1.89 -5.13 -21.58
CA VAL A 117 -0.65 -4.56 -21.03
C VAL A 117 0.56 -5.40 -21.44
N GLY A 118 1.48 -4.78 -22.15
CA GLY A 118 2.71 -5.39 -22.63
C GLY A 118 3.84 -5.39 -21.59
N TRP A 119 4.87 -6.20 -21.84
CA TRP A 119 6.01 -6.37 -20.93
C TRP A 119 6.78 -5.08 -20.62
N ARG A 120 6.88 -4.15 -21.59
CA ARG A 120 7.56 -2.85 -21.40
C ARG A 120 6.84 -1.97 -20.39
N GLU A 121 5.51 -1.98 -20.46
CA GLU A 121 4.66 -1.22 -19.55
C GLU A 121 4.74 -1.81 -18.14
N LEU A 122 4.72 -3.15 -18.02
CA LEU A 122 4.93 -3.85 -16.75
C LEU A 122 6.28 -3.52 -16.10
N LEU A 123 7.38 -3.54 -16.87
CA LEU A 123 8.70 -3.13 -16.35
C LEU A 123 8.70 -1.67 -15.90
N THR A 124 8.09 -0.79 -16.68
CA THR A 124 7.99 0.64 -16.33
C THR A 124 7.19 0.83 -15.05
N MET A 125 6.06 0.12 -14.90
CA MET A 125 5.27 0.10 -13.68
C MET A 125 6.06 -0.43 -12.48
N GLY A 126 6.87 -1.47 -12.67
CA GLY A 126 7.76 -2.02 -11.64
C GLY A 126 8.76 -0.97 -11.13
N HIS A 127 9.42 -0.26 -12.04
CA HIS A 127 10.30 0.86 -11.66
C HIS A 127 9.53 1.99 -10.95
N ARG A 128 8.33 2.36 -11.42
CA ARG A 128 7.51 3.38 -10.77
C ARG A 128 7.06 3.00 -9.37
N LEU A 129 6.76 1.72 -9.13
CA LEU A 129 6.46 1.21 -7.81
C LEU A 129 7.68 1.35 -6.90
N ALA A 130 8.86 0.90 -7.35
CA ALA A 130 10.11 1.01 -6.60
C ALA A 130 10.45 2.48 -6.26
N ASP A 131 10.35 3.39 -7.25
CA ASP A 131 10.56 4.83 -7.05
C ASP A 131 9.63 5.40 -5.97
N THR A 132 8.35 4.99 -5.99
CA THR A 132 7.35 5.46 -5.02
C THR A 132 7.71 5.02 -3.61
N VAL A 133 8.13 3.77 -3.45
CA VAL A 133 8.56 3.20 -2.17
C VAL A 133 9.82 3.91 -1.67
N ILE A 134 10.85 4.03 -2.50
CA ILE A 134 12.11 4.71 -2.14
C ILE A 134 11.85 6.15 -1.72
N GLU A 135 11.06 6.90 -2.49
CA GLU A 135 10.73 8.29 -2.18
C GLU A 135 9.97 8.41 -0.84
N ARG A 136 8.98 7.54 -0.61
CA ARG A 136 8.23 7.50 0.66
C ARG A 136 9.16 7.19 1.84
N HIS A 137 10.07 6.23 1.69
CA HIS A 137 11.04 5.89 2.74
C HIS A 137 12.02 7.04 3.02
N ARG A 138 12.54 7.72 2.00
CA ARG A 138 13.40 8.89 2.16
C ARG A 138 12.70 10.00 2.96
N ARG A 139 11.44 10.31 2.65
CA ARG A 139 10.65 11.31 3.40
C ARG A 139 10.45 10.89 4.86
N ARG A 140 10.11 9.63 5.11
CA ARG A 140 9.94 9.08 6.46
C ARG A 140 11.23 9.18 7.29
N LEU A 141 12.38 8.87 6.68
CA LEU A 141 13.68 8.92 7.36
C LEU A 141 14.17 10.35 7.60
N LYS A 142 13.93 11.27 6.66
CA LYS A 142 14.19 12.71 6.87
C LYS A 142 13.40 13.27 8.06
N GLY A 143 12.16 12.80 8.27
CA GLY A 143 11.36 13.14 9.45
C GLY A 143 11.81 12.48 10.77
N ARG A 144 12.68 11.46 10.71
CA ARG A 144 13.28 10.80 11.88
C ARG A 144 14.73 11.25 12.16
N ALA A 145 15.29 12.11 11.31
CA ALA A 145 16.64 12.65 11.47
C ALA A 145 16.74 13.75 12.54
N ARG A 146 15.99 13.64 13.64
CA ARG A 146 16.21 14.41 14.86
C ARG A 146 16.19 13.44 16.04
N ALA A 147 17.36 13.33 16.67
CA ALA A 147 17.78 12.47 17.78
C ALA A 147 18.00 10.98 17.47
N SER A 148 19.26 10.64 17.19
CA SER A 148 19.90 9.52 17.88
C SER A 148 21.33 9.94 18.22
N PRO A 149 21.76 9.87 19.50
CA PRO A 149 23.16 9.97 19.85
C PRO A 149 23.93 8.95 19.03
N SER A 150 25.11 9.33 18.53
CA SER A 150 26.00 8.42 17.83
C SER A 150 26.26 7.18 18.68
N THR A 151 25.55 6.08 18.41
CA THR A 151 25.95 4.76 18.89
C THR A 151 27.17 4.38 18.07
N SER A 152 28.36 4.76 18.57
CA SER A 152 29.60 4.16 18.14
C SER A 152 29.46 2.66 18.35
N ILE A 153 29.37 1.89 17.27
CA ILE A 153 29.57 0.44 17.31
C ILE A 153 30.98 0.27 17.87
N PRO A 154 31.18 -0.26 19.10
CA PRO A 154 32.52 -0.51 19.57
C PRO A 154 33.12 -1.59 18.67
N PRO A 155 34.39 -1.45 18.24
CA PRO A 155 35.03 -2.50 17.48
C PRO A 155 35.01 -3.77 18.34
N THR A 156 34.47 -4.84 17.77
CA THR A 156 34.34 -6.16 18.37
C THR A 156 35.61 -6.51 19.15
N THR A 157 35.42 -6.83 20.43
CA THR A 157 36.45 -7.37 21.31
C THR A 157 37.26 -8.46 20.61
N ARG A 158 38.53 -8.15 20.32
CA ARG A 158 39.54 -9.12 19.89
C ARG A 158 39.89 -9.99 21.10
N PRO A 159 40.04 -11.32 20.97
CA PRO A 159 40.47 -12.14 22.09
C PRO A 159 41.88 -11.69 22.52
N THR A 160 42.06 -11.52 23.81
CA THR A 160 43.32 -11.18 24.46
C THR A 160 44.38 -12.23 24.16
N ASP A 161 45.32 -11.91 23.29
CA ASP A 161 46.56 -12.66 23.16
C ASP A 161 47.47 -12.29 24.34
N SER A 162 47.73 -13.27 25.20
CA SER A 162 48.62 -13.12 26.34
C SER A 162 50.07 -13.11 25.88
N ARG A 163 50.76 -11.97 26.01
CA ARG A 163 52.21 -12.00 26.22
C ARG A 163 52.76 -10.80 26.98
N SER A 164 53.38 -11.16 28.09
CA SER A 164 54.21 -10.39 29.01
C SER A 164 55.33 -9.61 28.32
N SER A 165 55.52 -8.32 28.68
CA SER A 165 56.65 -7.87 29.54
C SER A 165 57.03 -6.39 29.31
N ARG A 166 57.48 -5.75 30.41
CA ARG A 166 58.33 -4.52 30.54
C ARG A 166 57.65 -3.17 30.27
N SER A 167 57.28 -2.44 31.33
CA SER A 167 58.09 -1.47 32.11
C SER A 167 58.33 -0.15 31.39
N SER A 168 57.75 0.96 31.89
CA SER A 168 58.50 2.14 32.38
C SER A 168 57.57 3.36 32.57
N THR A 169 57.64 3.91 33.78
CA THR A 169 57.60 5.35 34.16
C THR A 169 56.47 6.28 33.71
N ALA A 170 55.76 6.74 34.76
CA ALA A 170 55.13 8.04 34.99
C ALA A 170 55.38 9.20 34.01
N THR A 171 54.33 9.98 33.74
CA THR A 171 54.37 11.46 33.83
C THR A 171 52.96 12.03 33.98
N THR A 172 52.76 12.72 35.10
CA THR A 172 51.68 13.66 35.41
C THR A 172 51.70 14.85 34.46
N THR A 173 50.56 15.26 33.88
CA THR A 173 50.29 16.68 33.60
C THR A 173 48.78 16.95 33.56
N ARG A 174 48.37 17.89 34.43
CA ARG A 174 47.07 18.57 34.46
C ARG A 174 46.93 19.52 33.26
N GLY A 175 45.70 19.76 32.81
CA GLY A 175 45.26 21.14 32.52
C GLY A 175 44.51 21.42 31.22
N ALA A 176 43.45 22.22 31.38
CA ALA A 176 42.73 23.08 30.42
C ALA A 176 41.86 22.36 29.35
N ILE A 177 40.53 22.51 29.26
CA ILE A 177 39.62 23.69 29.21
C ILE A 177 39.75 24.54 27.94
N CYS A 178 38.58 24.72 27.28
CA CYS A 178 38.12 25.65 26.22
C CYS A 178 37.82 24.97 24.87
N ARG A 179 36.54 24.80 24.47
CA ARG A 179 35.65 25.78 23.79
C ARG A 179 36.30 26.42 22.57
N TRP A 180 35.82 26.11 21.36
CA TRP A 180 34.72 26.81 20.65
C TRP A 180 33.91 25.80 19.85
#